data_AF-A0AAU5LLG1-F1
#
_entry.id   AF-A0AAU5LLG1-F1
#
_cell.length_a   1.000
_cell.length_b   1.000
_cell.length_c   1.000
_cell.angle_alpha   90.00
_cell.angle_beta   90.00
_cell.angle_gamma   90.00
#
_symmetry.space_group_name_H-M   'P 1'
#
loop_
_entity.id
_entity.type
_entity.pdbx_description
1 polymer ?
#
loop_
_entity_poly.entity_id
_entity_poly.type
_entity_poly.pdbx_seq_one_letter_code
_entity_poly.pdbx_strand_id
1 'polypeptide(L)'
;MKKAIIVLAIGLLLPATNAVAADTLLSQGKPATSSSIEGSGFEASRAVDGNTGSRWASVEGHDPESLTVDLGSTATINRVKLTWEAAYGKSYKIQTSPNGTTWTDIYSTTTGNGAIDDLTVSGSGRYVRMYGTARGTTYGYSLWEFEVYGTGGDPGDPGDPGGSVIDVSTSAQLVAALGNVQPGQTIRLASGEYHGAFLSQRAGTASAPITLTGPASAVLVNDGPSGTAPSCPVPGGGWDSGYGLWLYGAPYWNLTGFTVKDSKKGIVLDNSHHVTLDGVYVHHVDDEAVHFRRSSADGVIKNSKITHTGLVQPGYGEAVYLGSANSNWACHGNSGGVDRSDRVKVLNNQIGPNVAAEHVDVKEGTVGGLIQGNTFNGTGISGQNSADSWIDVKGIDYVIDGNTGTFASPGTFVNGYETHNPSTTPSFANGCGTIWRNNKSDLGNVGQYAIKITSTSKCTSNPNKVYASNTVTNAKVGLTNVPVTP
;
A
#
# COMPACT_ATOMS: atom_id res chain seq x y z
N MET A 1 71.83 -23.38 -28.01
CA MET A 1 71.73 -22.36 -26.94
C MET A 1 70.94 -21.18 -27.49
N LYS A 2 69.65 -21.06 -27.17
CA LYS A 2 68.80 -19.92 -27.59
C LYS A 2 68.75 -18.92 -26.42
N LYS A 3 69.21 -17.69 -26.65
CA LYS A 3 69.19 -16.59 -25.65
C LYS A 3 67.78 -15.98 -25.61
N ALA A 4 67.18 -15.96 -24.43
CA ALA A 4 65.94 -15.23 -24.16
C ALA A 4 66.26 -13.76 -23.87
N ILE A 5 65.52 -12.85 -24.50
CA ILE A 5 65.55 -11.41 -24.21
C ILE A 5 64.40 -11.14 -23.24
N ILE A 6 64.73 -10.68 -22.02
CA ILE A 6 63.78 -10.19 -21.03
C ILE A 6 63.61 -8.68 -21.28
N VAL A 7 62.38 -8.25 -21.56
CA VAL A 7 62.01 -6.83 -21.61
C VAL A 7 61.46 -6.44 -20.24
N LEU A 8 62.16 -5.56 -19.54
CA LEU A 8 61.77 -5.01 -18.25
C LEU A 8 60.94 -3.74 -18.49
N ALA A 9 59.63 -3.79 -18.22
CA ALA A 9 58.77 -2.62 -18.24
C ALA A 9 58.90 -1.85 -16.91
N ILE A 10 59.45 -0.64 -16.96
CA ILE A 10 59.50 0.28 -15.83
C ILE A 10 58.15 1.01 -15.77
N GLY A 11 57.34 0.69 -14.77
CA GLY A 11 56.09 1.39 -14.48
C GLY A 11 56.37 2.72 -13.77
N LEU A 12 55.95 3.83 -14.38
CA LEU A 12 55.96 5.16 -13.78
C LEU A 12 54.80 5.24 -12.77
N LEU A 13 55.09 5.22 -11.46
CA LEU A 13 54.08 5.49 -10.43
C LEU A 13 53.80 7.00 -10.39
N LEU A 14 52.60 7.41 -10.78
CA LEU A 14 52.04 8.71 -10.43
C LEU A 14 51.40 8.62 -9.04
N PRO A 15 51.57 9.61 -8.14
CA PRO A 15 50.89 9.62 -6.86
C PRO A 15 49.38 9.79 -7.08
N ALA A 16 48.58 8.90 -6.49
CA ALA A 16 47.13 9.03 -6.46
C ALA A 16 46.75 10.24 -5.60
N THR A 17 46.15 11.26 -6.20
CA THR A 17 45.46 12.31 -5.46
C THR A 17 44.16 11.72 -4.91
N ASN A 18 44.03 11.65 -3.59
CA ASN A 18 42.77 11.31 -2.95
C ASN A 18 41.70 12.32 -3.39
N ALA A 19 40.69 11.86 -4.12
CA ALA A 19 39.51 12.65 -4.38
C ALA A 19 38.77 12.86 -3.04
N VAL A 20 38.69 14.10 -2.57
CA VAL A 20 37.82 14.46 -1.45
C VAL A 20 36.39 14.37 -1.98
N ALA A 21 35.55 13.53 -1.37
CA ALA A 21 34.13 13.46 -1.70
C ALA A 21 33.49 14.85 -1.52
N ALA A 22 32.67 15.27 -2.48
CA ALA A 22 31.94 16.54 -2.38
C ALA A 22 30.98 16.53 -1.18
N ASP A 23 30.81 17.69 -0.54
CA ASP A 23 29.88 17.88 0.57
C ASP A 23 28.43 17.56 0.15
N THR A 24 27.77 16.60 0.80
CA THR A 24 26.37 16.23 0.52
C THR A 24 25.42 17.22 1.17
N LEU A 25 24.49 17.79 0.42
CA LEU A 25 23.40 18.62 0.95
C LEU A 25 22.35 17.73 1.64
N LEU A 26 22.13 17.93 2.93
CA LEU A 26 21.28 17.10 3.79
C LEU A 26 19.92 17.73 4.12
N SER A 27 19.79 19.05 4.07
CA SER A 27 18.58 19.76 4.51
C SER A 27 17.52 19.92 3.44
N GLN A 28 17.85 19.79 2.15
CA GLN A 28 16.90 20.08 1.08
C GLN A 28 15.71 19.11 1.16
N GLY A 29 14.51 19.65 1.04
CA GLY A 29 13.23 18.93 1.11
C GLY A 29 12.90 18.34 2.48
N LYS A 30 13.71 18.59 3.52
CA LYS A 30 13.50 18.02 4.84
C LYS A 30 12.40 18.74 5.62
N PRO A 31 11.72 18.05 6.58
CA PRO A 31 10.78 18.71 7.46
C PRO A 31 11.44 19.85 8.22
N ALA A 32 10.83 21.03 8.16
CA ALA A 32 11.28 22.21 8.87
C ALA A 32 10.16 22.82 9.72
N THR A 33 10.53 23.33 10.90
CA THR A 33 9.64 24.04 11.82
C THR A 33 10.28 25.36 12.24
N SER A 34 9.48 26.31 12.67
CA SER A 34 9.95 27.60 13.15
C SER A 34 9.18 28.03 14.38
N SER A 35 9.74 28.98 15.14
CA SER A 35 9.06 29.56 16.30
C SER A 35 7.88 30.45 15.91
N SER A 36 7.91 31.05 14.73
CA SER A 36 6.84 31.87 14.19
C SER A 36 6.92 32.02 12.66
N ILE A 37 5.84 32.54 12.07
CA ILE A 37 5.77 32.89 10.64
C ILE A 37 5.17 34.30 10.46
N GLU A 38 5.69 35.09 9.52
CA GLU A 38 5.20 36.42 9.14
C GLU A 38 3.74 36.36 8.63
N GLY A 39 3.38 35.27 7.96
CA GLY A 39 2.06 35.01 7.40
C GLY A 39 2.05 33.75 6.52
N SER A 40 0.89 33.44 5.92
CA SER A 40 0.78 32.33 4.96
C SER A 40 1.68 32.58 3.74
N GLY A 41 2.42 31.55 3.32
CA GLY A 41 3.42 31.62 2.26
C GLY A 41 4.86 31.80 2.74
N PHE A 42 5.07 32.03 4.04
CA PHE A 42 6.39 32.21 4.67
C PHE A 42 6.77 31.08 5.63
N GLU A 43 6.26 29.87 5.39
CA GLU A 43 6.47 28.71 6.25
C GLU A 43 7.94 28.26 6.28
N ALA A 44 8.36 27.56 7.33
CA ALA A 44 9.74 27.10 7.49
C ALA A 44 10.23 26.20 6.34
N SER A 45 9.33 25.47 5.69
CA SER A 45 9.63 24.64 4.52
C SER A 45 10.17 25.42 3.32
N ARG A 46 9.89 26.73 3.24
CA ARG A 46 10.35 27.60 2.17
C ARG A 46 11.85 27.89 2.21
N ALA A 47 12.51 27.68 3.34
CA ALA A 47 13.95 27.85 3.45
C ALA A 47 14.72 26.54 3.19
N VAL A 48 14.05 25.46 2.77
CA VAL A 48 14.71 24.18 2.47
C VAL A 48 14.18 23.55 1.18
N ASP A 49 13.43 24.30 0.36
CA ASP A 49 12.82 23.77 -0.86
C ASP A 49 13.73 23.86 -2.10
N GLY A 50 14.90 24.49 -1.98
CA GLY A 50 15.84 24.68 -3.08
C GLY A 50 15.38 25.75 -4.08
N ASN A 51 14.35 26.52 -3.74
CA ASN A 51 13.84 27.61 -4.56
C ASN A 51 14.17 28.96 -3.94
N THR A 52 15.20 29.60 -4.49
CA THR A 52 15.63 30.96 -4.12
C THR A 52 14.60 32.08 -4.39
N GLY A 53 13.41 31.76 -4.91
CA GLY A 53 12.27 32.68 -5.03
C GLY A 53 11.25 32.58 -3.87
N SER A 54 11.41 31.64 -2.94
CA SER A 54 10.58 31.47 -1.75
C SER A 54 11.40 31.59 -0.47
N ARG A 55 10.80 32.09 0.62
CA ARG A 55 11.51 32.33 1.89
C ARG A 55 10.69 31.91 3.09
N TRP A 56 11.36 31.42 4.13
CA TRP A 56 10.79 31.49 5.47
C TRP A 56 10.96 32.91 6.00
N ALA A 57 9.97 33.38 6.76
CA ALA A 57 10.03 34.65 7.46
C ALA A 57 9.39 34.53 8.84
N SER A 58 10.08 34.98 9.89
CA SER A 58 9.50 35.06 11.23
C SER A 58 8.53 36.23 11.38
N VAL A 59 7.75 36.24 12.45
CA VAL A 59 7.03 37.45 12.88
C VAL A 59 8.01 38.61 13.03
N GLU A 60 7.60 39.79 12.55
CA GLU A 60 8.36 41.03 12.67
C GLU A 60 8.43 41.52 14.11
N GLY A 61 9.46 42.27 14.45
CA GLY A 61 9.53 42.90 15.77
C GLY A 61 10.00 41.99 16.91
N HIS A 62 10.16 40.69 16.68
CA HIS A 62 10.35 39.70 17.75
C HIS A 62 11.75 39.04 17.74
N ASP A 63 12.32 38.89 18.94
CA ASP A 63 13.55 38.17 19.24
C ASP A 63 13.36 37.39 20.55
N PRO A 64 13.89 36.16 20.69
CA PRO A 64 14.57 35.36 19.68
C PRO A 64 13.61 34.64 18.74
N GLU A 65 14.11 34.20 17.59
CA GLU A 65 13.39 33.36 16.63
C GLU A 65 14.26 32.20 16.15
N SER A 66 13.64 31.15 15.63
CA SER A 66 14.35 29.96 15.19
C SER A 66 13.69 29.29 14.00
N LEU A 67 14.53 28.66 13.19
CA LEU A 67 14.13 27.72 12.15
C LEU A 67 14.94 26.43 12.32
N THR A 68 14.25 25.32 12.45
CA THR A 68 14.77 23.97 12.73
C THR A 68 14.49 23.04 11.57
N VAL A 69 15.48 22.26 11.15
CA VAL A 69 15.38 21.20 10.13
C VAL A 69 15.58 19.84 10.80
N ASP A 70 14.72 18.87 10.50
CA ASP A 70 14.88 17.46 10.88
C ASP A 70 15.55 16.69 9.74
N LEU A 71 16.80 16.27 9.92
CA LEU A 71 17.57 15.52 8.92
C LEU A 71 17.15 14.04 8.81
N GLY A 72 16.14 13.61 9.57
CA GLY A 72 15.56 12.26 9.55
C GLY A 72 16.34 11.25 10.40
N SER A 73 17.67 11.37 10.45
CA SER A 73 18.55 10.58 11.31
C SER A 73 19.76 11.39 11.76
N THR A 74 20.56 10.86 12.69
CA THR A 74 21.78 11.53 13.14
C THR A 74 22.75 11.69 11.96
N ALA A 75 23.12 12.94 11.67
CA ALA A 75 24.13 13.30 10.69
C ALA A 75 25.39 13.86 11.37
N THR A 76 26.52 13.77 10.67
CA THR A 76 27.73 14.56 10.93
C THR A 76 27.68 15.77 10.01
N ILE A 77 27.73 16.97 10.57
CA ILE A 77 27.57 18.24 9.84
C ILE A 77 28.91 18.94 9.77
N ASN A 78 29.31 19.32 8.55
CA ASN A 78 30.60 19.96 8.29
C ASN A 78 30.48 21.37 7.69
N ARG A 79 29.32 21.73 7.16
CA ARG A 79 29.07 23.04 6.56
C ARG A 79 27.60 23.44 6.65
N VAL A 80 27.35 24.73 6.84
CA VAL A 80 26.02 25.34 6.80
C VAL A 80 26.08 26.60 5.96
N LYS A 81 25.19 26.72 4.98
CA LYS A 81 25.01 27.91 4.16
C LYS A 81 23.64 28.52 4.40
N LEU A 82 23.63 29.78 4.82
CA LEU A 82 22.42 30.57 5.01
C LEU A 82 22.35 31.61 3.89
N THR A 83 21.25 31.63 3.15
CA THR A 83 20.96 32.66 2.17
C THR A 83 19.88 33.56 2.73
N TRP A 84 20.26 34.70 3.30
CA TRP A 84 19.36 35.67 3.90
C TRP A 84 18.64 36.52 2.84
N GLU A 85 17.44 36.97 3.20
CA GLU A 85 16.78 38.09 2.52
C GLU A 85 17.37 39.44 3.03
N ALA A 86 16.81 40.58 2.61
CA ALA A 86 17.13 41.88 3.22
C ALA A 86 16.91 41.89 4.75
N ALA A 87 15.97 41.10 5.28
CA ALA A 87 15.83 40.82 6.70
C ALA A 87 16.72 39.64 7.15
N TYR A 88 17.59 39.87 8.14
CA TYR A 88 18.63 38.91 8.54
C TYR A 88 18.94 38.91 10.04
N GLY A 89 19.62 37.87 10.52
CA GLY A 89 20.14 37.81 11.88
C GLY A 89 21.50 38.51 12.04
N LYS A 90 21.58 39.53 12.89
CA LYS A 90 22.86 40.15 13.28
C LYS A 90 23.57 39.30 14.34
N SER A 91 22.82 38.78 15.31
CA SER A 91 23.29 37.80 16.27
C SER A 91 22.50 36.51 16.11
N TYR A 92 23.19 35.40 15.87
CA TYR A 92 22.56 34.09 15.75
C TYR A 92 23.54 32.96 16.09
N LYS A 93 22.98 31.78 16.27
CA LYS A 93 23.70 30.52 16.48
C LYS A 93 23.24 29.47 15.48
N ILE A 94 24.13 28.56 15.12
CA ILE A 94 23.74 27.26 14.56
C ILE A 94 23.89 26.23 15.66
N GLN A 95 22.84 25.44 15.86
CA GLN A 95 22.80 24.44 16.91
C GLN A 95 22.38 23.08 16.35
N THR A 96 22.91 22.00 16.93
CA THR A 96 22.47 20.63 16.65
C THR A 96 21.78 20.03 17.85
N SER A 97 20.90 19.06 17.60
CA SER A 97 20.23 18.29 18.64
C SER A 97 20.00 16.84 18.23
N PRO A 98 20.19 15.87 19.15
CA PRO A 98 19.77 14.49 18.90
C PRO A 98 18.24 14.30 19.01
N ASN A 99 17.53 15.17 19.73
CA ASN A 99 16.15 14.94 20.16
C ASN A 99 15.19 16.13 19.92
N GLY A 100 15.69 17.26 19.42
CA GLY A 100 14.90 18.47 19.16
C GLY A 100 14.68 19.36 20.39
N THR A 101 15.14 18.95 21.58
CA THR A 101 14.93 19.69 22.83
C THR A 101 16.22 20.13 23.49
N THR A 102 17.28 19.33 23.41
CA THR A 102 18.60 19.64 23.98
C THR A 102 19.53 20.07 22.87
N TRP A 103 20.05 21.29 22.94
CA TRP A 103 20.77 21.94 21.84
C TRP A 103 22.24 22.19 22.18
N THR A 104 23.12 21.92 21.23
CA THR A 104 24.56 22.20 21.32
C THR A 104 24.93 23.24 20.26
N ASP A 105 25.60 24.30 20.67
CA ASP A 105 26.10 25.33 19.76
C ASP A 105 27.26 24.77 18.92
N ILE A 106 27.16 24.87 17.60
CA ILE A 106 28.23 24.50 16.65
C ILE A 106 28.77 25.72 15.88
N TYR A 107 28.09 26.87 15.99
CA TYR A 107 28.52 28.18 15.50
C TYR A 107 27.78 29.31 16.24
N SER A 108 28.41 30.49 16.36
CA SER A 108 27.75 31.71 16.85
C SER A 108 28.39 32.98 16.26
N THR A 109 27.59 34.02 16.03
CA THR A 109 28.05 35.37 15.68
C THR A 109 27.19 36.45 16.34
N THR A 110 27.73 37.67 16.41
CA THR A 110 27.02 38.89 16.87
C THR A 110 27.14 40.06 15.88
N THR A 111 27.78 39.80 14.74
CA THR A 111 28.15 40.81 13.75
C THR A 111 27.72 40.40 12.34
N GLY A 112 26.67 39.58 12.22
CA GLY A 112 26.08 39.21 10.93
C GLY A 112 25.73 40.45 10.10
N ASN A 113 25.90 40.34 8.78
CA ASN A 113 25.70 41.42 7.81
C ASN A 113 24.66 41.05 6.74
N GLY A 114 23.98 39.91 6.88
CA GLY A 114 22.99 39.41 5.92
C GLY A 114 23.65 38.77 4.69
N ALA A 115 22.98 38.83 3.54
CA ALA A 115 23.43 38.17 2.31
C ALA A 115 23.66 36.66 2.48
N ILE A 116 24.82 36.13 2.08
CA ILE A 116 25.13 34.70 2.18
C ILE A 116 26.18 34.49 3.26
N ASP A 117 25.85 33.68 4.26
CA ASP A 117 26.81 33.13 5.21
C ASP A 117 27.14 31.69 4.82
N ASP A 118 28.40 31.43 4.48
CA ASP A 118 28.88 30.08 4.15
C ASP A 118 29.87 29.61 5.24
N LEU A 119 29.38 28.77 6.13
CA LEU A 119 30.00 28.50 7.43
C LEU A 119 30.59 27.09 7.43
N THR A 120 31.90 26.99 7.69
CA THR A 120 32.51 25.72 8.10
C THR A 120 32.20 25.47 9.58
N VAL A 121 31.56 24.33 9.87
CA VAL A 121 31.13 23.96 11.22
C VAL A 121 31.54 22.52 11.53
N SER A 122 31.47 22.12 12.79
CA SER A 122 31.67 20.73 13.18
C SER A 122 30.69 20.35 14.26
N GLY A 123 29.86 19.34 14.00
CA GLY A 123 28.91 18.85 14.96
C GLY A 123 28.16 17.61 14.48
N SER A 124 27.36 17.04 15.37
CA SER A 124 26.48 15.92 15.03
C SER A 124 25.12 16.09 15.71
N GLY A 125 24.07 15.62 15.04
CA GLY A 125 22.70 15.65 15.53
C GLY A 125 21.72 15.23 14.43
N ARG A 126 20.49 14.96 14.83
CA ARG A 126 19.37 14.72 13.90
C ARG A 126 18.72 16.04 13.48
N TYR A 127 18.61 16.98 14.41
CA TYR A 127 18.02 18.28 14.16
C TYR A 127 19.12 19.33 14.09
N VAL A 128 18.94 20.31 13.21
CA VAL A 128 19.80 21.49 13.09
C VAL A 128 18.92 22.72 13.09
N ARG A 129 19.28 23.75 13.83
CA ARG A 129 18.53 25.01 13.81
C ARG A 129 19.41 26.24 13.69
N MET A 130 18.89 27.24 13.00
CA MET A 130 19.31 28.63 13.15
C MET A 130 18.52 29.21 14.33
N TYR A 131 19.23 29.76 15.31
CA TYR A 131 18.65 30.42 16.49
C TYR A 131 19.10 31.88 16.54
N GLY A 132 18.23 32.77 16.07
CA GLY A 132 18.44 34.20 16.01
C GLY A 132 18.15 34.88 17.34
N THR A 133 19.12 35.66 17.84
CA THR A 133 19.03 36.34 19.14
C THR A 133 19.03 37.87 19.03
N ALA A 134 19.43 38.42 17.89
CA ALA A 134 19.20 39.82 17.55
C ALA A 134 19.11 40.00 16.03
N ARG A 135 18.05 40.68 15.57
CA ARG A 135 17.87 41.04 14.15
C ARG A 135 18.83 42.13 13.68
N GLY A 136 19.12 42.11 12.39
CA GLY A 136 19.89 43.16 11.69
C GLY A 136 19.05 44.34 11.20
N THR A 137 17.73 44.18 11.12
CA THR A 137 16.77 45.19 10.66
C THR A 137 15.57 45.28 11.62
N THR A 138 14.62 46.18 11.34
CA THR A 138 13.38 46.29 12.11
C THR A 138 12.36 45.17 11.83
N TYR A 139 12.54 44.41 10.74
CA TYR A 139 11.67 43.31 10.30
C TYR A 139 11.81 42.06 11.19
N GLY A 140 11.64 40.85 10.64
CA GLY A 140 11.92 39.57 11.28
C GLY A 140 13.29 38.98 10.88
N TYR A 141 13.42 37.66 11.00
CA TYR A 141 14.46 36.86 10.35
C TYR A 141 13.90 36.26 9.08
N SER A 142 14.66 36.27 7.99
CA SER A 142 14.17 35.76 6.71
C SER A 142 15.26 35.04 5.92
N LEU A 143 15.00 33.78 5.55
CA LEU A 143 15.93 32.95 4.80
C LEU A 143 15.28 32.50 3.50
N TRP A 144 15.95 32.79 2.38
CA TRP A 144 15.69 32.13 1.10
C TRP A 144 16.06 30.66 1.19
N GLU A 145 17.22 30.34 1.78
CA GLU A 145 17.69 28.94 1.92
C GLU A 145 18.49 28.73 3.21
N PHE A 146 18.34 27.55 3.80
CA PHE A 146 19.08 26.98 4.92
C PHE A 146 19.64 25.61 4.50
N GLU A 147 20.83 25.66 3.92
CA GLU A 147 21.52 24.50 3.37
C GLU A 147 22.47 23.92 4.43
N VAL A 148 22.22 22.68 4.86
CA VAL A 148 23.06 21.95 5.82
C VAL A 148 23.76 20.84 5.07
N TYR A 149 25.10 20.79 5.12
CA TYR A 149 25.90 19.78 4.46
C TYR A 149 26.63 18.88 5.45
N GLY A 150 26.88 17.64 5.02
CA GLY A 150 27.57 16.66 5.85
C GLY A 150 27.50 15.24 5.32
N THR A 151 27.57 14.28 6.25
CA THR A 151 27.46 12.84 5.98
C THR A 151 26.50 12.18 6.99
N GLY A 152 25.81 11.12 6.60
CA GLY A 152 24.71 10.55 7.40
C GLY A 152 23.40 11.29 7.17
N GLY A 153 22.48 11.29 8.15
CA GLY A 153 21.10 11.70 7.91
C GLY A 153 20.33 10.65 7.10
N ASP A 154 19.11 10.97 6.66
CA ASP A 154 18.42 10.22 5.61
C ASP A 154 18.69 10.91 4.27
N PRO A 155 19.64 10.47 3.43
CA PRO A 155 20.08 11.21 2.24
C PRO A 155 19.10 11.15 1.04
N GLY A 156 17.83 10.75 1.25
CA GLY A 156 16.77 10.85 0.23
C GLY A 156 16.45 12.30 -0.18
N ASP A 157 16.62 12.55 -1.48
CA ASP A 157 16.47 13.78 -2.30
C ASP A 157 15.10 14.49 -2.17
N PRO A 158 14.98 15.79 -2.55
CA PRO A 158 13.99 16.74 -2.10
C PRO A 158 12.80 16.93 -3.05
N GLY A 159 11.61 17.11 -2.48
CA GLY A 159 10.43 17.64 -3.15
C GLY A 159 9.28 16.66 -3.38
N ASP A 160 8.54 16.31 -2.32
CA ASP A 160 7.18 15.76 -2.45
C ASP A 160 6.35 16.15 -1.19
N PRO A 161 5.12 16.67 -1.32
CA PRO A 161 4.18 16.79 -0.21
C PRO A 161 3.62 15.44 0.30
N GLY A 162 4.02 14.29 -0.26
CA GLY A 162 3.68 12.94 0.18
C GLY A 162 4.76 12.29 1.06
N GLY A 163 4.40 11.41 1.99
CA GLY A 163 5.35 10.82 2.95
C GLY A 163 6.52 10.07 2.30
N SER A 164 7.66 10.07 2.98
CA SER A 164 8.94 9.54 2.47
C SER A 164 8.88 8.12 1.89
N VAL A 165 9.69 7.86 0.87
CA VAL A 165 9.84 6.53 0.26
C VAL A 165 10.90 5.71 1.01
N ILE A 166 10.57 4.47 1.37
CA ILE A 166 11.44 3.46 1.95
C ILE A 166 11.75 2.44 0.86
N ASP A 167 12.94 2.53 0.27
CA ASP A 167 13.39 1.57 -0.73
C ASP A 167 13.84 0.26 -0.08
N VAL A 168 13.33 -0.86 -0.59
CA VAL A 168 13.70 -2.19 -0.11
C VAL A 168 14.07 -3.09 -1.28
N SER A 169 15.09 -3.93 -1.09
CA SER A 169 15.57 -4.90 -2.09
C SER A 169 15.84 -6.28 -1.50
N THR A 170 15.46 -6.50 -0.23
CA THR A 170 15.65 -7.76 0.50
C THR A 170 14.46 -8.04 1.40
N SER A 171 14.19 -9.31 1.73
CA SER A 171 13.13 -9.69 2.69
C SER A 171 13.29 -9.00 4.04
N ALA A 172 14.51 -8.92 4.56
CA ALA A 172 14.77 -8.31 5.87
C ALA A 172 14.40 -6.82 5.90
N GLN A 173 14.72 -6.08 4.82
CA GLN A 173 14.32 -4.68 4.68
C GLN A 173 12.81 -4.54 4.56
N LEU A 174 12.15 -5.39 3.78
CA LEU A 174 10.69 -5.35 3.65
C LEU A 174 9.99 -5.63 4.99
N VAL A 175 10.43 -6.67 5.72
CA VAL A 175 9.90 -6.97 7.08
C VAL A 175 10.12 -5.79 8.02
N ALA A 176 11.31 -5.20 8.03
CA ALA A 176 11.59 -4.03 8.85
C ALA A 176 10.73 -2.82 8.47
N ALA A 177 10.51 -2.57 7.17
CA ALA A 177 9.69 -1.49 6.66
C ALA A 177 8.22 -1.68 7.05
N LEU A 178 7.64 -2.87 6.81
CA LEU A 178 6.25 -3.19 7.17
C LEU A 178 5.99 -3.04 8.67
N GLY A 179 6.99 -3.32 9.51
CA GLY A 179 6.92 -3.16 10.96
C GLY A 179 7.02 -1.71 11.46
N ASN A 180 7.58 -0.78 10.67
CA ASN A 180 7.93 0.57 11.12
C ASN A 180 7.33 1.71 10.28
N VAL A 181 6.73 1.41 9.14
CA VAL A 181 6.14 2.41 8.23
C VAL A 181 5.07 3.25 8.93
N GLN A 182 5.04 4.54 8.60
CA GLN A 182 4.15 5.56 9.15
C GLN A 182 3.13 6.02 8.10
N PRO A 183 1.97 6.58 8.51
CA PRO A 183 0.99 7.14 7.59
C PRO A 183 1.62 8.08 6.55
N GLY A 184 1.22 7.92 5.29
CA GLY A 184 1.70 8.72 4.16
C GLY A 184 2.97 8.21 3.50
N GLN A 185 3.73 7.31 4.14
CA GLN A 185 4.97 6.77 3.58
C GLN A 185 4.71 5.71 2.50
N THR A 186 5.69 5.56 1.61
CA THR A 186 5.68 4.53 0.56
C THR A 186 6.81 3.55 0.77
N ILE A 187 6.54 2.26 0.85
CA ILE A 187 7.54 1.20 0.72
C ILE A 187 7.65 0.85 -0.77
N ARG A 188 8.83 1.02 -1.36
CA ARG A 188 9.08 0.71 -2.78
C ARG A 188 9.96 -0.53 -2.91
N LEU A 189 9.38 -1.58 -3.47
CA LEU A 189 10.03 -2.85 -3.75
C LEU A 189 10.88 -2.73 -5.01
N ALA A 190 12.17 -3.07 -4.91
CA ALA A 190 12.96 -3.44 -6.07
C ALA A 190 12.49 -4.78 -6.64
N SER A 191 12.73 -5.02 -7.94
CA SER A 191 12.57 -6.35 -8.54
C SER A 191 13.37 -7.40 -7.79
N GLY A 192 12.81 -8.59 -7.65
CA GLY A 192 13.41 -9.70 -6.91
C GLY A 192 12.35 -10.50 -6.15
N GLU A 193 12.76 -11.65 -5.64
CA GLU A 193 11.91 -12.45 -4.75
C GLU A 193 12.20 -12.11 -3.29
N TYR A 194 11.14 -11.91 -2.53
CA TYR A 194 11.16 -11.67 -1.09
C TYR A 194 10.51 -12.88 -0.44
N HIS A 195 11.32 -13.66 0.25
CA HIS A 195 10.88 -14.87 0.97
C HIS A 195 10.67 -14.55 2.46
N GLY A 196 9.50 -14.90 3.00
CA GLY A 196 9.19 -14.84 4.43
C GLY A 196 7.76 -14.42 4.77
N ALA A 197 7.49 -14.25 6.07
CA ALA A 197 6.22 -13.73 6.57
C ALA A 197 6.17 -12.20 6.43
N PHE A 198 5.26 -11.69 5.61
CA PHE A 198 5.04 -10.26 5.43
C PHE A 198 3.76 -9.82 6.12
N LEU A 199 3.92 -9.13 7.25
CA LEU A 199 2.82 -8.65 8.09
C LEU A 199 2.98 -7.15 8.35
N SER A 200 1.90 -6.40 8.25
CA SER A 200 1.81 -5.08 8.88
C SER A 200 0.58 -4.95 9.77
N GLN A 201 0.80 -4.29 10.90
CA GLN A 201 -0.23 -3.82 11.83
C GLN A 201 -0.22 -2.27 11.90
N ARG A 202 0.40 -1.60 10.92
CA ARG A 202 0.46 -0.14 10.86
C ARG A 202 -0.72 0.38 10.06
N ALA A 203 -1.46 1.32 10.64
CA ALA A 203 -2.59 1.96 9.97
C ALA A 203 -2.11 3.19 9.20
N GLY A 204 -2.58 3.36 7.97
CA GLY A 204 -2.61 4.67 7.31
C GLY A 204 -3.81 5.50 7.78
N THR A 205 -4.03 6.63 7.13
CA THR A 205 -5.24 7.44 7.30
C THR A 205 -5.81 7.84 5.96
N ALA A 206 -7.06 8.32 5.92
CA ALA A 206 -7.68 8.79 4.68
C ALA A 206 -6.87 9.91 3.99
N SER A 207 -6.24 10.80 4.76
CA SER A 207 -5.41 11.89 4.25
C SER A 207 -3.94 11.51 4.03
N ALA A 208 -3.49 10.38 4.59
CA ALA A 208 -2.12 9.91 4.51
C ALA A 208 -2.11 8.37 4.47
N PRO A 209 -2.54 7.76 3.34
CA PRO A 209 -2.50 6.31 3.18
C PRO A 209 -1.05 5.82 3.14
N ILE A 210 -0.81 4.59 3.59
CA ILE A 210 0.49 3.94 3.44
C ILE A 210 0.50 3.24 2.08
N THR A 211 1.61 3.32 1.33
CA THR A 211 1.73 2.64 0.03
C THR A 211 2.78 1.54 0.09
N LEU A 212 2.48 0.36 -0.44
CA LEU A 212 3.46 -0.66 -0.81
C LEU A 212 3.40 -0.83 -2.33
N THR A 213 4.48 -0.50 -3.02
CA THR A 213 4.54 -0.46 -4.48
C THR A 213 5.73 -1.21 -5.02
N GLY A 214 5.58 -1.87 -6.17
CA GLY A 214 6.67 -2.52 -6.87
C GLY A 214 6.27 -2.91 -8.30
N PRO A 215 7.24 -3.21 -9.18
CA PRO A 215 6.94 -3.85 -10.45
C PRO A 215 6.41 -5.27 -10.20
N ALA A 216 5.74 -5.88 -11.20
CA ALA A 216 5.31 -7.28 -11.10
C ALA A 216 6.47 -8.27 -10.91
N SER A 217 7.71 -7.87 -11.23
CA SER A 217 8.93 -8.61 -10.94
C SER A 217 9.42 -8.51 -9.49
N ALA A 218 8.78 -7.71 -8.64
CA ALA A 218 8.91 -7.80 -7.19
C ALA A 218 7.87 -8.82 -6.68
N VAL A 219 8.36 -9.93 -6.13
CA VAL A 219 7.54 -11.12 -5.86
C VAL A 219 7.63 -11.48 -4.39
N LEU A 220 6.50 -11.43 -3.68
CA LEU A 220 6.40 -11.90 -2.29
C LEU A 220 6.08 -13.39 -2.28
N VAL A 221 6.88 -14.16 -1.54
CA VAL A 221 6.79 -15.61 -1.38
C VAL A 221 6.74 -15.94 0.11
N ASN A 222 5.81 -16.82 0.50
CA ASN A 222 5.74 -17.36 1.86
C ASN A 222 5.61 -18.89 1.80
N ASP A 223 6.72 -19.54 1.49
CA ASP A 223 6.91 -20.99 1.39
C ASP A 223 7.46 -21.61 2.69
N GLY A 224 7.50 -20.83 3.77
CA GLY A 224 8.03 -21.22 5.07
C GLY A 224 7.10 -22.16 5.86
N PRO A 225 7.64 -22.92 6.84
CA PRO A 225 6.83 -23.76 7.70
C PRO A 225 5.92 -22.91 8.61
N SER A 226 4.61 -23.17 8.58
CA SER A 226 3.58 -22.37 9.28
C SER A 226 3.53 -22.57 10.81
N GLY A 227 4.23 -23.56 11.36
CA GLY A 227 4.06 -23.96 12.77
C GLY A 227 2.63 -24.42 13.08
N THR A 228 2.26 -24.49 14.36
CA THR A 228 0.88 -24.83 14.74
C THR A 228 0.03 -23.55 14.75
N ALA A 229 -0.76 -23.36 13.69
CA ALA A 229 -1.67 -22.23 13.61
C ALA A 229 -2.71 -22.28 14.76
N PRO A 230 -3.01 -21.14 15.42
CA PRO A 230 -4.10 -21.07 16.38
C PRO A 230 -5.45 -21.27 15.68
N SER A 231 -6.47 -21.69 16.43
CA SER A 231 -7.84 -21.84 15.91
C SER A 231 -8.40 -20.54 15.35
N CYS A 232 -8.02 -19.41 15.94
CA CYS A 232 -8.29 -18.07 15.43
C CYS A 232 -6.99 -17.30 15.17
N PRO A 233 -6.49 -17.35 13.92
CA PRO A 233 -5.31 -16.62 13.48
C PRO A 233 -5.32 -15.15 13.86
N VAL A 234 -4.35 -14.74 14.68
CA VAL A 234 -4.01 -13.35 14.99
C VAL A 234 -2.49 -13.19 15.02
N PRO A 235 -1.92 -12.03 14.65
CA PRO A 235 -0.49 -11.82 14.71
C PRO A 235 0.09 -12.10 16.10
N GLY A 236 1.18 -12.85 16.13
CA GLY A 236 1.85 -13.23 17.37
C GLY A 236 3.14 -14.00 17.10
N GLY A 237 3.98 -14.14 18.12
CA GLY A 237 5.22 -14.92 17.99
C GLY A 237 4.97 -16.43 17.94
N GLY A 238 5.87 -17.15 17.27
CA GLY A 238 5.93 -18.63 17.34
C GLY A 238 5.14 -19.38 16.27
N TRP A 239 4.54 -18.70 15.30
CA TRP A 239 3.90 -19.32 14.14
C TRP A 239 3.95 -18.39 12.92
N ASP A 240 3.77 -18.95 11.73
CA ASP A 240 3.67 -18.22 10.47
C ASP A 240 2.31 -18.52 9.83
N SER A 241 1.63 -17.46 9.40
CA SER A 241 0.36 -17.57 8.70
C SER A 241 0.42 -18.36 7.39
N GLY A 242 1.59 -18.39 6.76
CA GLY A 242 1.75 -18.80 5.38
C GLY A 242 1.12 -17.81 4.39
N TYR A 243 0.73 -16.61 4.82
CA TYR A 243 0.12 -15.62 3.94
C TYR A 243 1.22 -14.84 3.22
N GLY A 244 1.04 -14.60 1.92
CA GLY A 244 2.00 -13.83 1.12
C GLY A 244 2.05 -12.36 1.52
N LEU A 245 0.94 -11.78 1.97
CA LEU A 245 0.90 -10.49 2.68
C LEU A 245 -0.30 -10.45 3.62
N TRP A 246 -0.07 -10.07 4.88
CA TRP A 246 -1.12 -9.92 5.88
C TRP A 246 -1.19 -8.48 6.39
N LEU A 247 -2.32 -7.81 6.15
CA LEU A 247 -2.69 -6.57 6.82
C LEU A 247 -3.69 -6.90 7.93
N TYR A 248 -3.29 -6.65 9.18
CA TYR A 248 -4.11 -6.96 10.35
C TYR A 248 -4.29 -5.71 11.21
N GLY A 249 -5.51 -5.16 11.26
CA GLY A 249 -5.78 -3.88 11.92
C GLY A 249 -5.07 -2.70 11.24
N ALA A 250 -4.90 -2.77 9.92
CA ALA A 250 -4.07 -1.86 9.14
C ALA A 250 -4.90 -1.21 8.00
N PRO A 251 -5.84 -0.31 8.32
CA PRO A 251 -6.64 0.37 7.31
C PRO A 251 -5.82 1.39 6.49
N TYR A 252 -6.39 1.85 5.36
CA TYR A 252 -5.85 2.88 4.48
C TYR A 252 -4.47 2.55 3.89
N TRP A 253 -4.40 1.42 3.21
CA TRP A 253 -3.22 1.02 2.43
C TRP A 253 -3.49 1.04 0.93
N ASN A 254 -2.48 1.43 0.15
CA ASN A 254 -2.41 1.26 -1.29
C ASN A 254 -1.37 0.17 -1.59
N LEU A 255 -1.79 -0.92 -2.21
CA LEU A 255 -0.95 -2.03 -2.63
C LEU A 255 -0.90 -2.05 -4.16
N THR A 256 0.26 -1.76 -4.76
CA THR A 256 0.33 -1.50 -6.20
C THR A 256 1.40 -2.30 -6.94
N GLY A 257 1.01 -2.99 -8.01
CA GLY A 257 1.88 -3.53 -9.06
C GLY A 257 2.62 -4.84 -8.79
N PHE A 258 2.94 -5.17 -7.54
CA PHE A 258 3.78 -6.32 -7.20
C PHE A 258 3.05 -7.68 -7.33
N THR A 259 3.81 -8.77 -7.30
CA THR A 259 3.30 -10.15 -7.36
C THR A 259 3.33 -10.81 -5.98
N VAL A 260 2.37 -11.66 -5.70
CA VAL A 260 2.35 -12.59 -4.56
C VAL A 260 2.18 -14.01 -5.09
N LYS A 261 3.06 -14.94 -4.69
CA LYS A 261 2.94 -16.35 -5.08
C LYS A 261 3.46 -17.29 -4.00
N ASP A 262 3.26 -18.59 -4.22
CA ASP A 262 3.85 -19.69 -3.44
C ASP A 262 3.63 -19.45 -1.94
N SER A 263 2.35 -19.37 -1.57
CA SER A 263 1.88 -19.08 -0.21
C SER A 263 0.58 -19.82 0.06
N LYS A 264 0.26 -20.03 1.35
CA LYS A 264 -0.99 -20.67 1.74
C LYS A 264 -2.21 -19.87 1.27
N LYS A 265 -2.19 -18.58 1.55
CA LYS A 265 -3.16 -17.59 1.05
C LYS A 265 -2.36 -16.42 0.49
N GLY A 266 -2.89 -15.72 -0.50
CA GLY A 266 -2.19 -14.56 -1.07
C GLY A 266 -2.19 -13.35 -0.13
N ILE A 267 -3.09 -12.40 -0.38
CA ILE A 267 -3.21 -11.16 0.38
C ILE A 267 -4.43 -11.26 1.30
N VAL A 268 -4.20 -11.22 2.61
CA VAL A 268 -5.26 -11.29 3.63
C VAL A 268 -5.39 -9.94 4.33
N LEU A 269 -6.62 -9.43 4.36
CA LEU A 269 -6.99 -8.17 4.97
C LEU A 269 -7.92 -8.47 6.15
N ASP A 270 -7.39 -8.44 7.36
CA ASP A 270 -8.16 -8.62 8.59
C ASP A 270 -8.35 -7.26 9.27
N ASN A 271 -9.61 -6.83 9.46
CA ASN A 271 -9.94 -5.56 10.11
C ASN A 271 -9.16 -4.36 9.52
N SER A 272 -9.00 -4.36 8.20
CA SER A 272 -8.16 -3.43 7.44
C SER A 272 -9.03 -2.76 6.38
N HIS A 273 -9.75 -1.73 6.80
CA HIS A 273 -10.70 -0.98 5.97
C HIS A 273 -9.99 -0.06 4.95
N HIS A 274 -10.68 0.31 3.87
CA HIS A 274 -10.17 1.28 2.89
C HIS A 274 -8.81 0.90 2.27
N VAL A 275 -8.56 -0.39 2.11
CA VAL A 275 -7.37 -0.88 1.43
C VAL A 275 -7.64 -1.01 -0.07
N THR A 276 -6.75 -0.46 -0.90
CA THR A 276 -6.81 -0.57 -2.36
C THR A 276 -5.68 -1.46 -2.88
N LEU A 277 -6.03 -2.52 -3.60
CA LEU A 277 -5.12 -3.34 -4.40
C LEU A 277 -5.28 -2.91 -5.86
N ASP A 278 -4.20 -2.48 -6.50
CA ASP A 278 -4.20 -1.99 -7.89
C ASP A 278 -3.07 -2.62 -8.70
N GLY A 279 -3.40 -3.40 -9.73
CA GLY A 279 -2.40 -3.99 -10.61
C GLY A 279 -1.54 -5.08 -9.96
N VAL A 280 -1.99 -5.71 -8.87
CA VAL A 280 -1.26 -6.83 -8.27
C VAL A 280 -1.48 -8.12 -9.07
N TYR A 281 -0.53 -9.04 -9.00
CA TYR A 281 -0.68 -10.39 -9.55
C TYR A 281 -0.58 -11.42 -8.43
N VAL A 282 -1.66 -12.16 -8.15
CA VAL A 282 -1.65 -13.21 -7.12
C VAL A 282 -1.82 -14.56 -7.79
N HIS A 283 -0.89 -15.49 -7.58
CA HIS A 283 -0.98 -16.81 -8.20
C HIS A 283 -0.19 -17.91 -7.50
N HIS A 284 -0.49 -19.17 -7.79
CA HIS A 284 0.08 -20.35 -7.13
C HIS A 284 -0.06 -20.26 -5.61
N VAL A 285 -1.30 -20.22 -5.14
CA VAL A 285 -1.63 -20.23 -3.71
C VAL A 285 -2.42 -21.49 -3.35
N ASP A 286 -2.19 -21.99 -2.14
CA ASP A 286 -2.75 -23.27 -1.69
C ASP A 286 -4.26 -23.23 -1.47
N ASP A 287 -4.75 -22.11 -0.95
CA ASP A 287 -6.15 -21.76 -0.70
C ASP A 287 -6.53 -20.51 -1.56
N GLU A 288 -7.13 -19.47 -0.97
CA GLU A 288 -7.64 -18.29 -1.66
C GLU A 288 -6.58 -17.19 -1.88
N ALA A 289 -6.74 -16.43 -2.96
CA ALA A 289 -5.77 -15.40 -3.35
C ALA A 289 -5.93 -14.08 -2.59
N VAL A 290 -7.14 -13.50 -2.52
CA VAL A 290 -7.36 -12.24 -1.81
C VAL A 290 -8.57 -12.36 -0.90
N HIS A 291 -8.40 -12.07 0.39
CA HIS A 291 -9.45 -12.23 1.39
C HIS A 291 -9.70 -10.94 2.16
N PHE A 292 -10.88 -10.34 1.97
CA PHE A 292 -11.40 -9.26 2.81
C PHE A 292 -12.17 -9.88 3.98
N ARG A 293 -11.55 -9.90 5.16
CA ARG A 293 -12.04 -10.61 6.34
C ARG A 293 -12.09 -9.70 7.56
N ARG A 294 -12.80 -10.10 8.62
CA ARG A 294 -12.87 -9.35 9.89
C ARG A 294 -13.38 -7.93 9.69
N SER A 295 -14.44 -7.81 8.91
CA SER A 295 -15.07 -6.57 8.51
C SER A 295 -14.17 -5.58 7.80
N SER A 296 -13.22 -6.03 6.98
CA SER A 296 -12.41 -5.17 6.09
C SER A 296 -13.25 -4.53 4.98
N ALA A 297 -14.07 -3.55 5.39
CA ALA A 297 -15.02 -2.84 4.55
C ALA A 297 -14.36 -1.76 3.68
N ASP A 298 -15.08 -1.31 2.66
CA ASP A 298 -14.72 -0.20 1.78
C ASP A 298 -13.38 -0.41 1.05
N GLY A 299 -12.94 -1.66 0.92
CA GLY A 299 -11.77 -2.05 0.18
C GLY A 299 -12.02 -2.11 -1.33
N VAL A 300 -10.95 -2.06 -2.11
CA VAL A 300 -11.00 -2.16 -3.57
C VAL A 300 -9.90 -3.11 -4.04
N ILE A 301 -10.23 -4.03 -4.93
CA ILE A 301 -9.25 -4.70 -5.78
C ILE A 301 -9.56 -4.35 -7.23
N LYS A 302 -8.58 -3.80 -7.94
CA LYS A 302 -8.75 -3.36 -9.31
C LYS A 302 -7.55 -3.61 -10.21
N ASN A 303 -7.81 -3.69 -11.52
CA ASN A 303 -6.80 -3.84 -12.57
C ASN A 303 -5.81 -4.99 -12.34
N SER A 304 -6.17 -5.96 -11.50
CA SER A 304 -5.28 -7.00 -10.98
C SER A 304 -5.50 -8.30 -11.74
N LYS A 305 -4.54 -9.21 -11.61
CA LYS A 305 -4.61 -10.56 -12.19
C LYS A 305 -4.59 -11.61 -11.07
N ILE A 306 -5.42 -12.64 -11.19
CA ILE A 306 -5.44 -13.77 -10.25
C ILE A 306 -5.58 -15.08 -11.01
N THR A 307 -4.71 -16.06 -10.75
CA THR A 307 -4.74 -17.40 -11.38
C THR A 307 -4.17 -18.46 -10.44
N HIS A 308 -4.39 -19.75 -10.68
CA HIS A 308 -3.72 -20.85 -9.94
C HIS A 308 -3.91 -20.76 -8.42
N THR A 309 -5.16 -20.87 -7.96
CA THR A 309 -5.54 -20.85 -6.54
C THR A 309 -6.11 -22.21 -6.14
N GLY A 310 -6.14 -22.54 -4.85
CA GLY A 310 -6.64 -23.83 -4.38
C GLY A 310 -5.74 -25.02 -4.73
N LEU A 311 -4.42 -24.81 -4.81
CA LEU A 311 -3.47 -25.87 -5.18
C LEU A 311 -3.39 -27.02 -4.18
N VAL A 312 -3.75 -26.77 -2.91
CA VAL A 312 -3.78 -27.79 -1.85
C VAL A 312 -5.21 -28.06 -1.39
N GLN A 313 -6.04 -27.02 -1.24
CA GLN A 313 -7.45 -27.15 -0.89
C GLN A 313 -8.32 -26.51 -1.98
N PRO A 314 -8.66 -27.25 -3.05
CA PRO A 314 -9.41 -26.69 -4.18
C PRO A 314 -10.73 -26.03 -3.78
N GLY A 315 -11.42 -26.57 -2.78
CA GLY A 315 -12.67 -26.01 -2.25
C GLY A 315 -12.50 -24.77 -1.36
N TYR A 316 -11.28 -24.29 -1.12
CA TYR A 316 -10.96 -22.98 -0.52
C TYR A 316 -10.15 -22.12 -1.51
N GLY A 317 -10.20 -22.46 -2.79
CA GLY A 317 -9.38 -21.87 -3.84
C GLY A 317 -9.99 -20.64 -4.49
N GLU A 318 -10.71 -19.80 -3.77
CA GLU A 318 -11.35 -18.63 -4.37
C GLU A 318 -10.30 -17.59 -4.81
N ALA A 319 -10.58 -16.84 -5.88
CA ALA A 319 -9.70 -15.73 -6.24
C ALA A 319 -9.91 -14.51 -5.32
N VAL A 320 -11.16 -14.12 -5.10
CA VAL A 320 -11.51 -13.04 -4.16
C VAL A 320 -12.60 -13.52 -3.21
N TYR A 321 -12.31 -13.51 -1.91
CA TYR A 321 -13.20 -13.94 -0.84
C TYR A 321 -13.65 -12.72 -0.02
N LEU A 322 -14.96 -12.44 0.02
CA LEU A 322 -15.52 -11.27 0.68
C LEU A 322 -16.34 -11.67 1.92
N GLY A 323 -15.85 -11.31 3.10
CA GLY A 323 -16.45 -11.64 4.39
C GLY A 323 -16.03 -13.03 4.88
N SER A 324 -16.87 -13.65 5.71
CA SER A 324 -16.65 -15.00 6.23
C SER A 324 -17.96 -15.77 6.24
N ALA A 325 -17.89 -17.09 6.00
CA ALA A 325 -19.02 -17.99 6.28
C ALA A 325 -19.47 -17.85 7.75
N ASN A 326 -20.76 -18.01 8.01
CA ASN A 326 -21.36 -17.80 9.33
C ASN A 326 -20.76 -18.68 10.43
N SER A 327 -20.29 -19.87 10.07
CA SER A 327 -19.62 -20.82 10.95
C SER A 327 -18.30 -20.27 11.50
N ASN A 328 -17.72 -19.29 10.82
CA ASN A 328 -16.46 -18.65 11.18
C ASN A 328 -16.65 -17.29 11.87
N TRP A 329 -17.89 -16.81 12.05
CA TRP A 329 -18.16 -15.50 12.67
C TRP A 329 -17.73 -15.41 14.14
N ALA A 330 -17.70 -16.53 14.88
CA ALA A 330 -17.12 -16.54 16.23
C ALA A 330 -15.62 -16.14 16.22
N CYS A 331 -14.94 -16.38 15.11
CA CYS A 331 -13.51 -16.15 14.95
C CYS A 331 -13.20 -14.84 14.22
N HIS A 332 -13.97 -14.55 13.18
CA HIS A 332 -13.74 -13.45 12.25
C HIS A 332 -14.83 -12.38 12.30
N GLY A 333 -15.86 -12.54 13.12
CA GLY A 333 -16.79 -11.46 13.41
C GLY A 333 -16.17 -10.42 14.33
N ASN A 334 -16.53 -9.16 14.13
CA ASN A 334 -16.20 -8.07 15.05
C ASN A 334 -17.45 -7.20 15.31
N SER A 335 -17.83 -6.34 14.37
CA SER A 335 -19.00 -5.46 14.45
C SER A 335 -20.27 -6.30 14.47
N GLY A 336 -20.93 -6.36 15.64
CA GLY A 336 -22.14 -7.17 15.83
C GLY A 336 -21.91 -8.68 15.78
N GLY A 337 -20.66 -9.14 15.92
CA GLY A 337 -20.31 -10.56 15.85
C GLY A 337 -20.42 -11.16 14.44
N VAL A 338 -20.43 -10.33 13.40
CA VAL A 338 -20.53 -10.72 11.99
C VAL A 338 -19.32 -10.19 11.24
N ASP A 339 -18.84 -10.92 10.24
CA ASP A 339 -17.86 -10.38 9.29
C ASP A 339 -18.61 -9.60 8.21
N ARG A 340 -18.64 -8.28 8.34
CA ARG A 340 -19.42 -7.40 7.48
C ARG A 340 -18.77 -7.15 6.13
N SER A 341 -17.44 -7.01 6.10
CA SER A 341 -16.60 -6.64 4.95
C SER A 341 -17.35 -5.90 3.83
N ASP A 342 -18.10 -4.88 4.24
CA ASP A 342 -19.16 -4.28 3.44
C ASP A 342 -18.56 -3.40 2.33
N ARG A 343 -19.31 -3.18 1.25
CA ARG A 343 -18.98 -2.20 0.21
C ARG A 343 -17.63 -2.41 -0.46
N VAL A 344 -17.09 -3.63 -0.41
CA VAL A 344 -15.87 -4.00 -1.15
C VAL A 344 -16.16 -3.96 -2.65
N LYS A 345 -15.20 -3.45 -3.42
CA LYS A 345 -15.29 -3.33 -4.87
C LYS A 345 -14.26 -4.23 -5.57
N VAL A 346 -14.71 -4.99 -6.56
CA VAL A 346 -13.88 -5.86 -7.41
C VAL A 346 -14.01 -5.34 -8.83
N LEU A 347 -13.01 -4.62 -9.33
CA LEU A 347 -13.12 -3.77 -10.53
C LEU A 347 -12.08 -4.10 -11.61
N ASN A 348 -12.51 -4.41 -12.83
CA ASN A 348 -11.61 -4.53 -14.00
C ASN A 348 -10.45 -5.53 -13.82
N ASN A 349 -10.66 -6.60 -13.07
CA ASN A 349 -9.65 -7.63 -12.85
C ASN A 349 -9.72 -8.72 -13.93
N GLN A 350 -8.60 -9.42 -14.12
CA GLN A 350 -8.51 -10.64 -14.93
C GLN A 350 -8.36 -11.84 -13.99
N ILE A 351 -9.40 -12.67 -13.89
CA ILE A 351 -9.44 -13.80 -12.95
C ILE A 351 -9.60 -15.12 -13.70
N GLY A 352 -8.74 -16.07 -13.36
CA GLY A 352 -8.59 -17.33 -14.07
C GLY A 352 -7.59 -17.23 -15.24
N PRO A 353 -7.19 -18.37 -15.83
CA PRO A 353 -7.67 -19.71 -15.52
C PRO A 353 -7.06 -20.29 -14.22
N ASN A 354 -7.47 -21.51 -13.90
CA ASN A 354 -6.97 -22.34 -12.81
C ASN A 354 -7.25 -21.76 -11.43
N VAL A 355 -8.38 -21.06 -11.28
CA VAL A 355 -8.94 -20.74 -9.97
C VAL A 355 -9.86 -21.90 -9.60
N ALA A 356 -9.54 -22.62 -8.52
CA ALA A 356 -10.15 -23.92 -8.25
C ALA A 356 -11.56 -23.83 -7.63
N ALA A 357 -11.90 -22.73 -6.96
CA ALA A 357 -13.25 -22.43 -6.49
C ALA A 357 -13.86 -21.25 -7.29
N GLU A 358 -14.86 -20.56 -6.73
CA GLU A 358 -15.42 -19.36 -7.35
C GLU A 358 -14.34 -18.28 -7.58
N HIS A 359 -14.47 -17.53 -8.66
CA HIS A 359 -13.61 -16.38 -8.89
C HIS A 359 -13.87 -15.27 -7.87
N VAL A 360 -15.14 -15.05 -7.53
CA VAL A 360 -15.50 -14.16 -6.42
C VAL A 360 -16.57 -14.85 -5.58
N ASP A 361 -16.27 -15.14 -4.33
CA ASP A 361 -17.26 -15.63 -3.39
C ASP A 361 -17.64 -14.53 -2.39
N VAL A 362 -18.89 -14.11 -2.45
CA VAL A 362 -19.46 -13.09 -1.57
C VAL A 362 -20.21 -13.79 -0.45
N LYS A 363 -19.68 -13.75 0.77
CA LYS A 363 -20.30 -14.42 1.91
C LYS A 363 -21.49 -13.66 2.48
N GLU A 364 -22.34 -14.41 3.15
CA GLU A 364 -23.45 -13.91 3.95
C GLU A 364 -23.03 -12.86 4.97
N GLY A 365 -23.97 -11.99 5.34
CA GLY A 365 -23.70 -10.90 6.26
C GLY A 365 -23.00 -9.68 5.65
N THR A 366 -22.41 -9.80 4.45
CA THR A 366 -21.83 -8.66 3.70
C THR A 366 -22.87 -7.90 2.89
N VAL A 367 -22.69 -6.59 2.69
CA VAL A 367 -23.67 -5.71 2.05
C VAL A 367 -23.03 -4.67 1.12
N GLY A 368 -23.67 -4.44 -0.03
CA GLY A 368 -23.49 -3.24 -0.84
C GLY A 368 -22.20 -3.19 -1.66
N GLY A 369 -21.60 -4.34 -1.97
CA GLY A 369 -20.40 -4.39 -2.81
C GLY A 369 -20.69 -4.20 -4.30
N LEU A 370 -19.63 -3.91 -5.06
CA LEU A 370 -19.69 -3.71 -6.51
C LEU A 370 -18.67 -4.63 -7.21
N ILE A 371 -19.14 -5.49 -8.09
CA ILE A 371 -18.30 -6.34 -8.93
C ILE A 371 -18.50 -5.91 -10.37
N GLN A 372 -17.54 -5.18 -10.93
CA GLN A 372 -17.72 -4.49 -12.22
C GLN A 372 -16.53 -4.64 -13.18
N GLY A 373 -16.83 -4.85 -14.46
CA GLY A 373 -15.84 -4.80 -15.54
C GLY A 373 -14.79 -5.92 -15.53
N ASN A 374 -14.95 -6.94 -14.68
CA ASN A 374 -13.99 -8.03 -14.57
C ASN A 374 -14.11 -9.01 -15.75
N THR A 375 -13.01 -9.68 -16.07
CA THR A 375 -12.98 -10.82 -17.00
C THR A 375 -12.73 -12.11 -16.23
N PHE A 376 -13.58 -13.10 -16.46
CA PHE A 376 -13.55 -14.41 -15.81
C PHE A 376 -13.26 -15.51 -16.84
N ASN A 377 -12.19 -16.28 -16.61
CA ASN A 377 -11.90 -17.50 -17.34
C ASN A 377 -12.09 -18.72 -16.43
N GLY A 378 -13.24 -19.38 -16.54
CA GLY A 378 -13.65 -20.46 -15.64
C GLY A 378 -12.95 -21.80 -15.87
N THR A 379 -12.00 -21.90 -16.79
CA THR A 379 -11.19 -23.11 -16.93
C THR A 379 -10.47 -23.42 -15.63
N GLY A 380 -10.63 -24.64 -15.12
CA GLY A 380 -9.98 -25.12 -13.90
C GLY A 380 -10.82 -25.06 -12.62
N ILE A 381 -12.04 -24.49 -12.64
CA ILE A 381 -12.97 -24.59 -11.50
C ILE A 381 -13.23 -26.06 -11.18
N SER A 382 -13.10 -26.44 -9.91
CA SER A 382 -13.00 -27.85 -9.51
C SER A 382 -14.34 -28.52 -9.24
N GLY A 383 -15.36 -27.78 -8.80
CA GLY A 383 -16.61 -28.35 -8.27
C GLY A 383 -16.55 -28.73 -6.78
N GLN A 384 -15.38 -28.64 -6.13
CA GLN A 384 -15.27 -28.95 -4.70
C GLN A 384 -15.97 -27.89 -3.85
N ASN A 385 -16.55 -28.29 -2.71
CA ASN A 385 -17.35 -27.42 -1.85
C ASN A 385 -18.47 -26.66 -2.59
N SER A 386 -19.03 -27.28 -3.63
CA SER A 386 -20.05 -26.69 -4.50
C SER A 386 -19.56 -25.54 -5.38
N ALA A 387 -18.25 -25.37 -5.53
CA ALA A 387 -17.70 -24.32 -6.37
C ALA A 387 -17.86 -24.63 -7.86
N ASP A 388 -18.91 -24.10 -8.48
CA ASP A 388 -19.31 -24.42 -9.86
C ASP A 388 -19.77 -23.20 -10.69
N SER A 389 -19.43 -21.99 -10.24
CA SER A 389 -19.73 -20.73 -10.93
C SER A 389 -18.58 -19.72 -10.88
N TRP A 390 -18.64 -18.63 -11.65
CA TRP A 390 -17.65 -17.56 -11.51
C TRP A 390 -17.89 -16.73 -10.24
N ILE A 391 -19.14 -16.45 -9.91
CA ILE A 391 -19.50 -15.67 -8.72
C ILE A 391 -20.66 -16.34 -8.01
N ASP A 392 -20.50 -16.60 -6.72
CA ASP A 392 -21.61 -16.92 -5.83
C ASP A 392 -21.88 -15.76 -4.86
N VAL A 393 -23.14 -15.28 -4.84
CA VAL A 393 -23.56 -14.15 -4.04
C VAL A 393 -24.46 -14.58 -2.88
N LYS A 394 -23.87 -14.64 -1.68
CA LYS A 394 -24.59 -14.81 -0.41
C LYS A 394 -24.80 -13.48 0.34
N GLY A 395 -24.10 -12.42 -0.06
CA GLY A 395 -24.28 -11.04 0.44
C GLY A 395 -25.59 -10.37 0.03
N ILE A 396 -25.78 -9.11 0.40
CA ILE A 396 -27.02 -8.33 0.23
C ILE A 396 -26.75 -7.07 -0.57
N ASP A 397 -27.67 -6.69 -1.47
CA ASP A 397 -27.63 -5.42 -2.23
C ASP A 397 -26.33 -5.24 -3.06
N TYR A 398 -25.80 -6.33 -3.59
CA TYR A 398 -24.63 -6.28 -4.47
C TYR A 398 -25.01 -5.80 -5.87
N VAL A 399 -24.06 -5.16 -6.55
CA VAL A 399 -24.19 -4.80 -7.97
C VAL A 399 -23.15 -5.54 -8.79
N ILE A 400 -23.61 -6.30 -9.78
CA ILE A 400 -22.80 -7.09 -10.70
C ILE A 400 -22.98 -6.50 -12.12
N ASP A 401 -21.99 -5.72 -12.58
CA ASP A 401 -22.14 -4.83 -13.73
C ASP A 401 -21.04 -5.00 -14.77
N GLY A 402 -21.39 -5.24 -16.03
CA GLY A 402 -20.42 -5.11 -17.13
C GLY A 402 -19.29 -6.14 -17.13
N ASN A 403 -19.44 -7.26 -16.41
CA ASN A 403 -18.43 -8.31 -16.37
C ASN A 403 -18.51 -9.21 -17.62
N THR A 404 -17.39 -9.84 -17.98
CA THR A 404 -17.33 -10.83 -19.06
C THR A 404 -16.86 -12.16 -18.50
N GLY A 405 -17.59 -13.25 -18.77
CA GLY A 405 -17.21 -14.59 -18.32
C GLY A 405 -17.19 -15.58 -19.47
N THR A 406 -16.21 -16.47 -19.46
CA THR A 406 -16.07 -17.59 -20.40
C THR A 406 -15.73 -18.87 -19.63
N PHE A 407 -16.18 -20.01 -20.13
CA PHE A 407 -15.77 -21.31 -19.63
C PHE A 407 -15.31 -22.21 -20.78
N ALA A 408 -14.19 -22.89 -20.57
CA ALA A 408 -13.75 -24.00 -21.39
C ALA A 408 -13.22 -25.13 -20.48
N SER A 409 -13.47 -26.38 -20.87
CA SER A 409 -12.91 -27.55 -20.21
C SER A 409 -11.37 -27.49 -20.18
N PRO A 410 -10.69 -27.96 -19.13
CA PRO A 410 -11.19 -28.74 -17.99
C PRO A 410 -11.91 -27.94 -16.89
N GLY A 411 -12.73 -28.62 -16.09
CA GLY A 411 -13.37 -28.08 -14.90
C GLY A 411 -14.83 -28.55 -14.72
N THR A 412 -15.39 -28.25 -13.55
CA THR A 412 -16.81 -28.39 -13.22
C THR A 412 -17.44 -27.02 -13.24
N PHE A 413 -18.52 -26.85 -14.02
CA PHE A 413 -19.18 -25.55 -14.15
C PHE A 413 -20.67 -25.75 -14.43
N VAL A 414 -21.51 -25.11 -13.62
CA VAL A 414 -22.96 -25.26 -13.66
C VAL A 414 -23.64 -23.96 -14.07
N ASN A 415 -23.24 -22.80 -13.54
CA ASN A 415 -23.83 -21.50 -13.89
C ASN A 415 -22.78 -20.39 -13.97
N GLY A 416 -23.09 -19.30 -14.68
CA GLY A 416 -22.19 -18.13 -14.72
C GLY A 416 -22.08 -17.43 -13.36
N TYR A 417 -23.24 -17.07 -12.82
CA TYR A 417 -23.41 -16.36 -11.56
C TYR A 417 -24.52 -17.03 -10.76
N GLU A 418 -24.37 -17.06 -9.45
CA GLU A 418 -25.36 -17.63 -8.53
C GLU A 418 -25.66 -16.69 -7.36
N THR A 419 -26.81 -16.92 -6.73
CA THR A 419 -27.09 -16.41 -5.38
C THR A 419 -27.36 -17.58 -4.45
N HIS A 420 -27.05 -17.43 -3.17
CA HIS A 420 -27.53 -18.35 -2.14
C HIS A 420 -28.06 -17.61 -0.92
N ASN A 421 -29.05 -18.19 -0.24
CA ASN A 421 -29.71 -17.60 0.92
C ASN A 421 -29.49 -18.43 2.19
N PRO A 422 -28.24 -18.51 2.71
CA PRO A 422 -27.94 -19.23 3.93
C PRO A 422 -28.65 -18.59 5.12
N SER A 423 -29.19 -19.43 5.99
CA SER A 423 -29.77 -19.00 7.27
C SER A 423 -28.65 -18.67 8.25
N THR A 424 -28.71 -17.50 8.88
CA THR A 424 -27.67 -17.01 9.79
C THR A 424 -28.23 -16.61 11.16
N THR A 425 -27.35 -16.52 12.16
CA THR A 425 -27.64 -15.88 13.45
C THR A 425 -26.56 -14.84 13.74
N PRO A 426 -26.89 -13.54 13.85
CA PRO A 426 -28.22 -12.94 13.63
C PRO A 426 -28.76 -13.15 12.21
N SER A 427 -30.08 -13.06 12.05
CA SER A 427 -30.76 -13.30 10.77
C SER A 427 -30.67 -12.08 9.86
N PHE A 428 -30.35 -12.31 8.59
CA PHE A 428 -30.29 -11.29 7.54
C PHE A 428 -30.97 -11.77 6.26
N ALA A 429 -31.25 -10.84 5.35
CA ALA A 429 -31.75 -11.12 4.00
C ALA A 429 -30.63 -11.55 3.04
N ASN A 430 -29.80 -12.52 3.45
CA ASN A 430 -28.67 -13.01 2.67
C ASN A 430 -29.11 -13.47 1.27
N GLY A 431 -28.34 -13.10 0.24
CA GLY A 431 -28.58 -13.46 -1.16
C GLY A 431 -29.71 -12.67 -1.83
N CYS A 432 -30.12 -11.53 -1.27
CA CYS A 432 -31.22 -10.71 -1.77
C CYS A 432 -30.76 -9.32 -2.23
N GLY A 433 -31.58 -8.66 -3.05
CA GLY A 433 -31.36 -7.29 -3.51
C GLY A 433 -30.26 -7.11 -4.56
N THR A 434 -29.63 -8.20 -5.02
CA THR A 434 -28.55 -8.10 -5.99
C THR A 434 -29.08 -7.66 -7.36
N ILE A 435 -28.30 -6.81 -8.04
CA ILE A 435 -28.60 -6.30 -9.38
C ILE A 435 -27.55 -6.85 -10.35
N TRP A 436 -28.02 -7.49 -11.43
CA TRP A 436 -27.17 -7.88 -12.55
C TRP A 436 -27.54 -7.10 -13.80
N ARG A 437 -26.56 -6.45 -14.42
CA ARG A 437 -26.76 -5.73 -15.68
C ARG A 437 -25.48 -5.71 -16.53
N ASN A 438 -25.64 -5.59 -17.83
CA ASN A 438 -24.55 -5.40 -18.80
C ASN A 438 -23.50 -6.53 -18.84
N ASN A 439 -23.75 -7.67 -18.18
CA ASN A 439 -22.79 -8.78 -18.15
C ASN A 439 -22.86 -9.61 -19.44
N LYS A 440 -21.72 -10.17 -19.84
CA LYS A 440 -21.56 -10.97 -21.05
C LYS A 440 -21.06 -12.36 -20.67
N SER A 441 -21.83 -13.40 -20.95
CA SER A 441 -21.51 -14.74 -20.50
C SER A 441 -21.44 -15.73 -21.66
N ASP A 442 -20.34 -16.45 -21.79
CA ASP A 442 -20.22 -17.64 -22.63
C ASP A 442 -20.05 -18.87 -21.73
N LEU A 443 -21.06 -19.74 -21.69
CA LEU A 443 -21.08 -20.88 -20.77
C LEU A 443 -20.45 -22.16 -21.35
N GLY A 444 -19.76 -22.06 -22.49
CA GLY A 444 -18.95 -23.15 -23.04
C GLY A 444 -19.72 -24.43 -23.40
N ASN A 445 -21.03 -24.33 -23.65
CA ASN A 445 -21.95 -25.45 -23.89
C ASN A 445 -22.07 -26.42 -22.70
N VAL A 446 -21.61 -26.04 -21.51
CA VAL A 446 -21.71 -26.87 -20.30
C VAL A 446 -22.63 -26.27 -19.25
N GLY A 447 -22.57 -24.95 -19.04
CA GLY A 447 -23.35 -24.25 -18.02
C GLY A 447 -24.83 -24.12 -18.40
N GLN A 448 -25.69 -24.09 -17.39
CA GLN A 448 -27.15 -24.05 -17.51
C GLN A 448 -27.65 -22.62 -17.71
N TYR A 449 -27.48 -21.77 -16.69
CA TYR A 449 -27.90 -20.37 -16.71
C TYR A 449 -26.71 -19.43 -16.61
N ALA A 450 -26.80 -18.27 -17.26
CA ALA A 450 -25.83 -17.21 -16.97
C ALA A 450 -26.01 -16.70 -15.54
N ILE A 451 -27.25 -16.46 -15.10
CA ILE A 451 -27.56 -15.97 -13.75
C ILE A 451 -28.62 -16.88 -13.12
N LYS A 452 -28.25 -17.63 -12.09
CA LYS A 452 -29.15 -18.52 -11.35
C LYS A 452 -29.54 -17.89 -10.01
N ILE A 453 -30.81 -17.53 -9.87
CA ILE A 453 -31.40 -17.11 -8.58
C ILE A 453 -31.97 -18.34 -7.89
N THR A 454 -31.35 -18.77 -6.78
CA THR A 454 -31.73 -20.01 -6.08
C THR A 454 -33.02 -19.88 -5.28
N SER A 455 -33.34 -18.70 -4.76
CA SER A 455 -34.64 -18.45 -4.10
C SER A 455 -35.19 -17.06 -4.42
N THR A 456 -36.43 -17.03 -4.91
CA THR A 456 -37.21 -15.79 -5.05
C THR A 456 -38.11 -15.54 -3.85
N SER A 457 -38.62 -16.59 -3.21
CA SER A 457 -39.54 -16.49 -2.06
C SER A 457 -38.88 -15.91 -0.81
N LYS A 458 -37.59 -16.20 -0.60
CA LYS A 458 -36.79 -15.62 0.51
C LYS A 458 -36.47 -14.13 0.33
N CYS A 459 -36.57 -13.61 -0.90
CA CYS A 459 -36.21 -12.24 -1.25
C CYS A 459 -37.42 -11.38 -1.66
N THR A 460 -38.63 -11.73 -1.22
CA THR A 460 -39.86 -11.03 -1.64
C THR A 460 -39.87 -9.53 -1.30
N SER A 461 -39.31 -9.14 -0.16
CA SER A 461 -39.21 -7.73 0.27
C SER A 461 -38.10 -6.94 -0.45
N ASN A 462 -37.10 -7.64 -0.99
CA ASN A 462 -35.97 -7.04 -1.70
C ASN A 462 -35.49 -7.99 -2.82
N PRO A 463 -36.23 -8.06 -3.93
CA PRO A 463 -35.98 -9.07 -4.96
C PRO A 463 -34.70 -8.78 -5.73
N ASN A 464 -34.01 -9.87 -6.06
CA ASN A 464 -32.94 -9.91 -7.05
C ASN A 464 -33.45 -9.44 -8.42
N LYS A 465 -32.67 -8.62 -9.13
CA LYS A 465 -33.05 -8.02 -10.42
C LYS A 465 -32.05 -8.34 -11.52
N VAL A 466 -32.49 -9.10 -12.52
CA VAL A 466 -31.70 -9.42 -13.71
C VAL A 466 -32.18 -8.56 -14.88
N TYR A 467 -31.36 -7.62 -15.34
CA TYR A 467 -31.72 -6.72 -16.44
C TYR A 467 -31.54 -7.35 -17.83
N ALA A 468 -32.31 -6.87 -18.82
CA ALA A 468 -32.26 -7.32 -20.21
C ALA A 468 -30.93 -6.99 -20.91
N SER A 469 -30.12 -6.10 -20.34
CA SER A 469 -28.80 -5.77 -20.87
C SER A 469 -27.73 -6.86 -20.62
N ASN A 470 -28.05 -7.92 -19.87
CA ASN A 470 -27.18 -9.10 -19.79
C ASN A 470 -27.33 -9.98 -21.04
N THR A 471 -26.22 -10.53 -21.53
CA THR A 471 -26.20 -11.40 -22.71
C THR A 471 -25.59 -12.75 -22.36
N VAL A 472 -26.09 -13.82 -22.99
CA VAL A 472 -25.55 -15.17 -22.84
C VAL A 472 -25.40 -15.88 -24.18
N THR A 473 -24.32 -16.63 -24.34
CA THR A 473 -24.08 -17.58 -25.43
C THR A 473 -23.73 -18.96 -24.85
N ASN A 474 -23.95 -20.01 -25.66
CA ASN A 474 -23.57 -21.39 -25.35
C ASN A 474 -24.07 -21.89 -23.98
N ALA A 475 -25.23 -21.40 -23.52
CA ALA A 475 -25.92 -21.89 -22.34
C ALA A 475 -26.82 -23.07 -22.71
N LYS A 476 -26.88 -24.09 -21.84
CA LYS A 476 -27.80 -25.22 -22.00
C LYS A 476 -29.26 -24.84 -21.76
N VAL A 477 -29.52 -23.80 -20.96
CA VAL A 477 -30.88 -23.40 -20.60
C VAL A 477 -31.18 -21.96 -21.01
N GLY A 478 -30.40 -20.97 -20.54
CA GLY A 478 -30.63 -19.59 -20.97
C GLY A 478 -30.02 -18.53 -20.06
N LEU A 479 -30.58 -17.31 -20.12
CA LEU A 479 -30.03 -16.17 -19.39
C LEU A 479 -30.23 -16.30 -17.87
N THR A 480 -31.46 -16.54 -17.44
CA THR A 480 -31.80 -16.65 -16.01
C THR A 480 -33.08 -17.44 -15.80
N ASN A 481 -33.34 -17.86 -14.56
CA ASN A 481 -34.54 -18.60 -14.14
C ASN A 481 -35.62 -17.71 -13.50
N VAL A 482 -35.50 -16.39 -13.62
CA VAL A 482 -36.48 -15.41 -13.11
C VAL A 482 -36.91 -14.44 -14.22
N PRO A 483 -38.01 -13.69 -14.06
CA PRO A 483 -38.38 -12.66 -15.03
C PRO A 483 -37.27 -11.63 -15.22
N VAL A 484 -37.02 -11.27 -16.46
CA VAL A 484 -36.03 -10.25 -16.83
C VAL A 484 -36.64 -8.85 -16.64
N THR A 485 -35.86 -7.96 -16.03
CA THR A 485 -36.19 -6.53 -15.89
C THR A 485 -35.82 -5.80 -17.20
N PRO A 486 -36.72 -5.03 -17.82
CA PRO A 486 -36.45 -4.31 -19.06
C PRO A 486 -35.26 -3.35 -19.01
#